data_AF-A0A3N5QR99-F1
#
_entry.id   AF-A0A3N5QR99-F1
#
_cell.length_a   1.000
_cell.length_b   1.000
_cell.length_c   1.000
_cell.angle_alpha   90.00
_cell.angle_beta   90.00
_cell.angle_gamma   90.00
#
_symmetry.space_group_name_H-M   'P 1'
#
loop_
_entity.id
_entity.type
_entity.pdbx_description
1 polymer ?
#
loop_
_entity_poly.entity_id
_entity_poly.type
_entity_poly.pdbx_seq_one_letter_code
_entity_poly.pdbx_strand_id
1 'polypeptide(L)'
;MQSLQKMYCRRISGREIITHEWTRRLAAISHELNKQVALLVTRKGEIAYVAVGDYKQVQLPDLKDYSPGLGRLRGLRCIHTHLHNEGLSGDDLTNLVLLSLDLQACIQVDENGIPGAIEYAHILPENKKGEKWSVTRVADIGQLQVDFLDLIQALEAEFSRRSRTHHLAKKEKAILIGVTTAPAYKAKDSMNELRDLARSNNLEVVDMILQHVHTINPRFLIGKGKLEEIVLRALQTGTELLVFDNELTPNQVRSLTDATDLKIIDRSQLILDIFARRAITREGKIQVELAQLKYLLPRLAAKNTAMSRLTGGIGGRGPGETKLEINRRRAYERITRLNDELEAVKRQRQERRRLRNNRGIPILS
;
A
#
# COMPACT_ATOMS: atom_id res chain seq x y z
N MET A 1 -5.74 30.21 9.66
CA MET A 1 -4.65 29.33 10.16
C MET A 1 -4.82 28.95 11.64
N GLN A 2 -4.93 29.90 12.58
CA GLN A 2 -5.12 29.59 14.01
C GLN A 2 -6.37 28.72 14.30
N SER A 3 -7.46 28.91 13.54
CA SER A 3 -8.69 28.12 13.68
C SER A 3 -8.52 26.63 13.35
N LEU A 4 -7.62 26.29 12.41
CA LEU A 4 -7.28 24.92 12.02
C LEU A 4 -6.38 24.25 13.07
N GLN A 5 -5.38 24.95 13.60
CA GLN A 5 -4.52 24.41 14.68
C GLN A 5 -5.33 24.07 15.94
N LYS A 6 -6.32 24.90 16.28
CA LYS A 6 -7.26 24.65 17.38
C LYS A 6 -8.15 23.41 17.18
N MET A 7 -8.17 22.79 16.00
CA MET A 7 -8.94 21.56 15.78
C MET A 7 -8.28 20.37 16.45
N TYR A 8 -6.96 20.21 16.34
CA TYR A 8 -6.22 19.08 16.90
C TYR A 8 -6.40 18.88 18.41
N CYS A 9 -6.72 19.95 19.16
CA CYS A 9 -6.95 19.89 20.61
C CYS A 9 -8.37 19.44 20.99
N ARG A 10 -9.26 19.22 20.02
CA ARG A 10 -10.66 18.83 20.25
C ARG A 10 -10.90 17.40 19.75
N ARG A 11 -11.93 16.78 20.30
CA ARG A 11 -12.35 15.41 19.94
C ARG A 11 -13.74 15.40 19.34
N ILE A 12 -13.99 14.39 18.52
CA ILE A 12 -15.32 13.97 18.09
C ILE A 12 -15.73 12.79 18.97
N SER A 13 -17.01 12.52 19.17
CA SER A 13 -17.41 11.24 19.76
C SER A 13 -16.86 10.08 18.93
N GLY A 14 -16.43 9.01 19.60
CA GLY A 14 -15.99 7.78 18.93
C GLY A 14 -17.14 7.03 18.26
N ARG A 15 -18.40 7.29 18.66
CA ARG A 15 -19.60 6.62 18.16
C ARG A 15 -20.34 7.40 17.08
N GLU A 16 -20.06 8.68 16.92
CA GLU A 16 -20.66 9.49 15.84
C GLU A 16 -19.68 9.60 14.68
N ILE A 17 -20.19 9.60 13.44
CA ILE A 17 -19.38 9.94 12.27
C ILE A 17 -18.83 11.36 12.45
N ILE A 18 -19.72 12.32 12.68
CA ILE A 18 -19.41 13.71 13.01
C ILE A 18 -20.52 14.30 13.89
N THR A 19 -20.18 15.20 14.79
CA THR A 19 -21.15 15.91 15.65
C THR A 19 -21.69 17.16 14.96
N HIS A 20 -22.84 17.67 15.41
CA HIS A 20 -23.39 18.95 14.96
C HIS A 20 -22.41 20.14 15.06
N GLU A 21 -21.63 20.24 16.15
CA GLU A 21 -20.66 21.33 16.34
C GLU A 21 -19.58 21.30 15.25
N TRP A 22 -18.98 20.12 15.05
CA TRP A 22 -17.95 19.91 14.03
C TRP A 22 -18.43 20.15 12.61
N THR A 23 -19.67 19.74 12.29
CA THR A 23 -20.26 19.97 10.96
C THR A 23 -20.35 21.46 10.65
N ARG A 24 -20.91 22.27 11.56
CA ARG A 24 -20.98 23.73 11.39
C ARG A 24 -19.60 24.37 11.29
N ARG A 25 -18.66 23.91 12.12
CA ARG A 25 -17.31 24.50 12.17
C ARG A 25 -16.50 24.19 10.90
N LEU A 26 -16.58 22.97 10.38
CA LEU A 26 -15.92 22.62 9.13
C LEU A 26 -16.49 23.40 7.95
N ALA A 27 -17.82 23.50 7.85
CA ALA A 27 -18.49 24.27 6.80
C ALA A 27 -18.06 25.74 6.82
N ALA A 28 -18.08 26.39 7.99
CA ALA A 28 -17.66 27.78 8.15
C ALA A 28 -16.20 28.00 7.72
N ILE A 29 -15.28 27.12 8.13
CA ILE A 29 -13.85 27.25 7.78
C ILE A 29 -13.60 26.97 6.30
N SER A 30 -14.30 25.98 5.74
CA SER A 30 -14.22 25.66 4.31
C SER A 30 -14.68 26.84 3.46
N HIS A 31 -15.78 27.49 3.86
CA HIS A 31 -16.29 28.69 3.23
C HIS A 31 -15.33 29.89 3.37
N GLU A 32 -14.84 30.19 4.58
CA GLU A 32 -13.87 31.28 4.83
C GLU A 32 -12.60 31.12 3.98
N LEU A 33 -12.13 29.88 3.80
CA LEU A 33 -10.93 29.58 3.02
C LEU A 33 -11.20 29.43 1.51
N ASN A 34 -12.48 29.35 1.10
CA ASN A 34 -12.93 28.94 -0.21
C ASN A 34 -12.21 27.66 -0.71
N LYS A 35 -12.06 26.68 0.18
CA LYS A 35 -11.32 25.44 -0.04
C LYS A 35 -11.98 24.28 0.70
N GLN A 36 -11.85 23.07 0.16
CA GLN A 36 -12.24 21.87 0.89
C GLN A 36 -11.34 21.67 2.12
N VAL A 37 -11.93 21.22 3.24
CA VAL A 37 -11.20 20.92 4.48
C VAL A 37 -11.53 19.50 4.89
N ALA A 38 -10.52 18.67 5.11
CA ALA A 38 -10.67 17.30 5.56
C ALA A 38 -10.10 17.08 6.97
N LEU A 39 -10.75 16.22 7.72
CA LEU A 39 -10.30 15.67 8.99
C LEU A 39 -10.12 14.16 8.84
N LEU A 40 -8.98 13.65 9.30
CA LEU A 40 -8.80 12.24 9.59
C LEU A 40 -8.99 12.03 11.09
N VAL A 41 -9.95 11.20 11.45
CA VAL A 41 -10.37 11.00 12.84
C VAL A 41 -10.24 9.53 13.21
N THR A 42 -9.59 9.26 14.34
CA THR A 42 -9.42 7.89 14.85
C THR A 42 -10.73 7.34 15.39
N ARG A 43 -10.83 6.02 15.59
CA ARG A 43 -11.98 5.39 16.26
C ARG A 43 -12.25 5.92 17.67
N LYS A 44 -11.24 6.47 18.35
CA LYS A 44 -11.38 7.12 19.67
C LYS A 44 -11.88 8.57 19.58
N GLY A 45 -12.04 9.10 18.37
CA GLY A 45 -12.49 10.46 18.14
C GLY A 45 -11.37 11.51 18.15
N GLU A 46 -10.11 11.09 18.12
CA GLU A 46 -8.96 12.00 18.05
C GLU A 46 -8.72 12.43 16.61
N ILE A 47 -8.40 13.72 16.41
CA ILE A 47 -8.06 14.22 15.09
C ILE A 47 -6.59 13.87 14.81
N ALA A 48 -6.39 12.90 13.94
CA ALA A 48 -5.08 12.48 13.48
C ALA A 48 -4.46 13.53 12.55
N TYR A 49 -5.26 14.03 11.61
CA TYR A 49 -4.82 15.04 10.64
C TYR A 49 -5.93 16.00 10.25
N VAL A 50 -5.51 17.21 9.90
CA VAL A 50 -6.31 18.25 9.25
C VAL A 50 -5.63 18.56 7.92
N ALA A 51 -6.36 18.44 6.83
CA ALA A 51 -5.88 18.75 5.48
C ALA A 51 -6.75 19.84 4.84
N VAL A 52 -6.14 20.70 4.04
CA VAL A 52 -6.82 21.74 3.27
C VAL A 52 -6.51 21.49 1.80
N GLY A 53 -7.56 21.27 1.03
CA GLY A 53 -7.49 20.98 -0.39
C GLY A 53 -7.61 22.24 -1.26
N ASP A 54 -7.90 21.99 -2.53
CA ASP A 54 -8.45 23.00 -3.44
C ASP A 54 -9.97 22.85 -3.52
N TYR A 55 -10.59 23.26 -4.64
CA TYR A 55 -12.04 23.15 -4.86
C TYR A 55 -12.47 21.76 -5.35
N LYS A 56 -11.53 20.93 -5.84
CA LYS A 56 -11.80 19.60 -6.40
C LYS A 56 -11.35 18.45 -5.53
N GLN A 57 -10.28 18.61 -4.77
CA GLN A 57 -9.66 17.51 -4.04
C GLN A 57 -8.93 17.98 -2.78
N VAL A 58 -8.95 17.10 -1.77
CA VAL A 58 -8.06 17.19 -0.60
C VAL A 58 -6.96 16.14 -0.72
N GLN A 59 -5.71 16.56 -0.70
CA GLN A 59 -4.58 15.63 -0.63
C GLN A 59 -4.42 15.14 0.81
N LEU A 60 -4.60 13.85 1.02
CA LEU A 60 -4.40 13.21 2.31
C LEU A 60 -2.90 13.00 2.58
N PRO A 61 -2.45 13.10 3.85
CA PRO A 61 -1.07 12.84 4.22
C PRO A 61 -0.72 11.35 4.10
N ASP A 62 0.57 11.04 4.25
CA ASP A 62 1.06 9.66 4.36
C ASP A 62 0.58 9.07 5.71
N LEU A 63 -0.09 7.91 5.66
CA LEU A 63 -0.80 7.32 6.82
C LEU A 63 -0.07 6.11 7.43
N LYS A 64 1.24 6.01 7.25
CA LYS A 64 2.06 4.89 7.76
C LYS A 64 1.97 4.66 9.27
N ASP A 65 1.73 5.71 10.06
CA ASP A 65 1.53 5.59 11.52
C ASP A 65 0.22 4.87 11.87
N TYR A 66 -0.67 4.72 10.90
CA TYR A 66 -1.96 4.05 10.98
C TYR A 66 -2.00 2.92 9.96
N SER A 67 -1.14 1.92 10.12
CA SER A 67 -1.15 0.75 9.25
C SER A 67 -2.34 -0.17 9.61
N PRO A 68 -3.20 -0.55 8.65
CA PRO A 68 -4.29 -1.46 8.90
C PRO A 68 -3.74 -2.84 9.31
N GLY A 69 -4.36 -3.46 10.31
CA GLY A 69 -4.07 -4.87 10.61
C GLY A 69 -4.67 -5.80 9.56
N LEU A 70 -4.22 -7.06 9.55
CA LEU A 70 -4.67 -8.06 8.58
C LEU A 70 -6.20 -8.24 8.58
N GLY A 71 -6.83 -7.97 7.42
CA GLY A 71 -8.29 -8.05 7.26
C GLY A 71 -9.08 -7.00 8.06
N ARG A 72 -8.43 -5.89 8.43
CA ARG A 72 -9.04 -4.76 9.15
C ARG A 72 -8.98 -3.49 8.34
N LEU A 73 -9.88 -2.57 8.69
CA LEU A 73 -9.84 -1.21 8.17
C LEU A 73 -8.79 -0.39 8.94
N ARG A 74 -8.39 0.75 8.40
CA ARG A 74 -7.26 1.55 8.87
C ARG A 74 -7.43 2.09 10.31
N GLY A 75 -8.65 2.17 10.81
CA GLY A 75 -8.94 2.82 12.08
C GLY A 75 -9.12 4.33 11.97
N LEU A 76 -9.24 4.84 10.74
CA LEU A 76 -9.41 6.24 10.42
C LEU A 76 -10.67 6.44 9.58
N ARG A 77 -11.53 7.37 10.00
CA ARG A 77 -12.56 7.94 9.13
C ARG A 77 -12.11 9.28 8.60
N CYS A 78 -12.38 9.54 7.33
CA CYS A 78 -12.12 10.80 6.68
C CYS A 78 -13.43 11.57 6.54
N ILE A 79 -13.45 12.81 7.03
CA ILE A 79 -14.61 13.68 6.96
C ILE A 79 -14.17 14.97 6.31
N HIS A 80 -14.74 15.32 5.17
CA HIS A 80 -14.35 16.52 4.43
C HIS A 80 -15.57 17.34 4.01
N THR A 81 -15.31 18.54 3.51
CA THR A 81 -16.34 19.43 2.96
C THR A 81 -16.24 19.48 1.45
N HIS A 82 -17.39 19.53 0.77
CA HIS A 82 -17.49 19.93 -0.63
C HIS A 82 -18.24 21.25 -0.74
N LEU A 83 -17.68 22.17 -1.52
CA LEU A 83 -18.32 23.42 -1.87
C LEU A 83 -19.37 23.17 -2.97
N HIS A 84 -20.34 24.07 -3.13
CA HIS A 84 -21.37 24.00 -4.18
C HIS A 84 -22.32 22.79 -4.11
N ASN A 85 -22.54 22.24 -2.91
CA ASN A 85 -23.47 21.13 -2.68
C ASN A 85 -23.19 19.85 -3.49
N GLU A 86 -21.91 19.58 -3.78
CA GLU A 86 -21.50 18.34 -4.44
C GLU A 86 -21.44 17.16 -3.45
N GLY A 87 -21.88 15.98 -3.91
CA GLY A 87 -21.77 14.73 -3.14
C GLY A 87 -20.37 14.13 -3.16
N LEU A 88 -20.21 12.90 -2.66
CA LEU A 88 -18.94 12.18 -2.73
C LEU A 88 -18.49 11.99 -4.18
N SER A 89 -17.23 12.34 -4.47
CA SER A 89 -16.65 12.18 -5.81
C SER A 89 -16.13 10.76 -6.03
N GLY A 90 -15.88 10.39 -7.29
CA GLY A 90 -15.20 9.13 -7.60
C GLY A 90 -13.80 9.02 -6.98
N ASP A 91 -13.10 10.14 -6.81
CA ASP A 91 -11.78 10.17 -6.16
C ASP A 91 -11.88 9.91 -4.65
N ASP A 92 -12.94 10.38 -4.00
CA ASP A 92 -13.22 10.08 -2.58
C ASP A 92 -13.43 8.59 -2.35
N LEU A 93 -14.24 7.98 -3.20
CA LEU A 93 -14.53 6.54 -3.14
C LEU A 93 -13.29 5.71 -3.48
N THR A 94 -12.46 6.18 -4.42
CA THR A 94 -11.19 5.54 -4.70
C THR A 94 -10.26 5.61 -3.48
N ASN A 95 -10.18 6.76 -2.82
CA ASN A 95 -9.34 6.95 -1.63
C ASN A 95 -9.83 6.11 -0.46
N LEU A 96 -11.15 6.01 -0.25
CA LEU A 96 -11.77 5.10 0.73
C LEU A 96 -11.20 3.69 0.60
N VAL A 97 -11.16 3.15 -0.62
CA VAL A 97 -10.66 1.79 -0.88
C VAL A 97 -9.14 1.69 -0.81
N LEU A 98 -8.41 2.54 -1.57
CA LEU A 98 -6.95 2.47 -1.67
C LEU A 98 -6.27 2.65 -0.31
N LEU A 99 -6.80 3.55 0.52
CA LEU A 99 -6.31 3.77 1.88
C LEU A 99 -7.00 2.85 2.89
N SER A 100 -7.98 2.03 2.50
CA SER A 100 -8.73 1.15 3.40
C SER A 100 -9.29 1.89 4.63
N LEU A 101 -9.82 3.10 4.41
CA LEU A 101 -10.39 3.92 5.47
C LEU A 101 -11.61 3.22 6.08
N ASP A 102 -11.88 3.50 7.35
CA ASP A 102 -13.08 3.00 8.03
C ASP A 102 -14.33 3.56 7.33
N LEU A 103 -14.31 4.86 6.99
CA LEU A 103 -15.43 5.57 6.40
C LEU A 103 -14.95 6.87 5.73
N GLN A 104 -15.62 7.26 4.64
CA GLN A 104 -15.45 8.55 3.97
C GLN A 104 -16.77 9.33 4.09
N ALA A 105 -16.75 10.55 4.59
CA ALA A 105 -17.92 11.42 4.71
C ALA A 105 -17.66 12.78 4.07
N CYS A 106 -18.65 13.29 3.37
CA CYS A 106 -18.69 14.62 2.78
C CYS A 106 -19.82 15.44 3.39
N ILE A 107 -19.50 16.65 3.85
CA ILE A 107 -20.47 17.67 4.24
C ILE A 107 -20.60 18.65 3.09
N GLN A 108 -21.81 18.77 2.55
CA GLN A 108 -22.12 19.79 1.55
C GLN A 108 -22.14 21.16 2.20
N VAL A 109 -21.48 22.13 1.57
CA VAL A 109 -21.41 23.51 2.04
C VAL A 109 -22.01 24.40 0.96
N ASP A 110 -23.01 25.19 1.36
CA ASP A 110 -23.65 26.15 0.47
C ASP A 110 -22.82 27.44 0.32
N GLU A 111 -23.32 28.36 -0.49
CA GLU A 111 -22.68 29.66 -0.76
C GLU A 111 -22.59 30.58 0.47
N ASN A 112 -23.34 30.29 1.54
CA ASN A 112 -23.33 31.05 2.80
C ASN A 112 -22.48 30.37 3.88
N GLY A 113 -21.82 29.24 3.57
CA GLY A 113 -21.05 28.46 4.53
C GLY A 113 -21.91 27.65 5.49
N ILE A 114 -23.19 27.42 5.16
CA ILE A 114 -24.11 26.62 5.94
C ILE A 114 -23.95 25.15 5.51
N PRO A 115 -23.82 24.21 6.46
CA PRO A 115 -23.79 22.79 6.14
C PRO A 115 -25.16 22.30 5.69
N GLY A 116 -25.20 21.66 4.52
CA GLY A 116 -26.36 20.98 3.96
C GLY A 116 -26.32 19.47 4.16
N ALA A 117 -26.64 18.74 3.09
CA ALA A 117 -26.69 17.28 3.11
C ALA A 117 -25.32 16.65 3.42
N ILE A 118 -25.36 15.48 4.03
CA ILE A 118 -24.17 14.69 4.36
C ILE A 118 -24.25 13.38 3.60
N GLU A 119 -23.19 13.07 2.87
CA GLU A 119 -23.01 11.77 2.23
C GLU A 119 -21.89 11.02 2.93
N TYR A 120 -22.08 9.75 3.24
CA TYR A 120 -21.02 8.91 3.78
C TYR A 120 -20.98 7.56 3.06
N ALA A 121 -19.78 7.01 2.97
CA ALA A 121 -19.49 5.76 2.32
C ALA A 121 -18.55 4.88 3.15
N HIS A 122 -18.76 3.56 3.05
CA HIS A 122 -17.92 2.56 3.67
C HIS A 122 -17.75 1.37 2.72
N ILE A 123 -16.63 0.66 2.86
CA ILE A 123 -16.30 -0.49 2.03
C ILE A 123 -17.23 -1.66 2.38
N LEU A 124 -17.74 -2.34 1.36
CA LEU A 124 -18.57 -3.53 1.55
C LEU A 124 -17.73 -4.81 1.52
N PRO A 125 -18.04 -5.77 2.41
CA PRO A 125 -17.63 -7.15 2.25
C PRO A 125 -18.12 -7.72 0.91
N GLU A 126 -17.47 -8.79 0.45
CA GLU A 126 -17.83 -9.45 -0.79
C GLU A 126 -19.31 -9.88 -0.76
N ASN A 127 -20.09 -9.34 -1.69
CA ASN A 127 -21.53 -9.53 -1.78
C ASN A 127 -21.91 -10.05 -3.17
N LYS A 128 -23.11 -10.63 -3.27
CA LYS A 128 -23.60 -11.25 -4.53
C LYS A 128 -23.73 -10.25 -5.69
N LYS A 129 -23.86 -8.95 -5.39
CA LYS A 129 -24.01 -7.89 -6.39
C LYS A 129 -22.67 -7.36 -6.91
N GLY A 130 -21.55 -7.71 -6.27
CA GLY A 130 -20.24 -7.14 -6.60
C GLY A 130 -20.10 -5.66 -6.25
N GLU A 131 -20.97 -5.12 -5.39
CA GLU A 131 -20.90 -3.73 -4.95
C GLU A 131 -19.65 -3.53 -4.08
N LYS A 132 -18.86 -2.50 -4.38
CA LYS A 132 -17.57 -2.25 -3.70
C LYS A 132 -17.74 -1.50 -2.38
N TRP A 133 -18.69 -0.59 -2.33
CA TRP A 133 -18.98 0.28 -1.19
C TRP A 133 -20.46 0.62 -1.18
N SER A 134 -20.95 1.03 -0.01
CA SER A 134 -22.27 1.63 0.15
C SER A 134 -22.11 3.15 0.23
N VAL A 135 -23.00 3.91 -0.39
CA VAL A 135 -23.10 5.37 -0.23
C VAL A 135 -24.48 5.68 0.33
N THR A 136 -24.53 6.41 1.43
CA THR A 136 -25.79 6.87 2.04
C THR A 136 -25.79 8.38 2.12
N ARG A 137 -26.91 8.99 1.72
CA ARG A 137 -27.15 10.43 1.81
C ARG A 137 -28.20 10.71 2.87
N VAL A 138 -27.92 11.68 3.74
CA VAL A 138 -28.90 12.26 4.67
C VAL A 138 -29.07 13.74 4.37
N ALA A 139 -30.28 14.27 4.55
CA ALA A 139 -30.58 15.65 4.17
C ALA A 139 -29.88 16.69 5.06
N ASP A 140 -29.63 16.34 6.33
CA ASP A 140 -28.97 17.18 7.31
C ASP A 140 -28.38 16.34 8.45
N ILE A 141 -27.59 16.99 9.32
CA ILE A 141 -26.89 16.35 10.44
C ILE A 141 -27.83 15.72 11.48
N GLY A 142 -29.05 16.24 11.66
CA GLY A 142 -30.04 15.68 12.59
C GLY A 142 -30.59 14.32 12.15
N GLN A 143 -30.49 14.01 10.86
CA GLN A 143 -30.89 12.71 10.29
C GLN A 143 -29.74 11.70 10.25
N LEU A 144 -28.51 12.08 10.62
CA LEU A 144 -27.35 11.20 10.64
C LEU A 144 -27.38 10.29 11.90
N GLN A 145 -28.24 9.27 11.88
CA GLN A 145 -28.47 8.36 12.99
C GLN A 145 -27.73 7.03 12.78
N VAL A 146 -26.40 7.07 12.88
CA VAL A 146 -25.54 5.89 12.73
C VAL A 146 -24.56 5.83 13.88
N ASP A 147 -24.53 4.71 14.61
CA ASP A 147 -23.41 4.40 15.51
C ASP A 147 -22.23 3.92 14.67
N PHE A 148 -21.26 4.81 14.47
CA PHE A 148 -20.06 4.58 13.69
C PHE A 148 -19.28 3.37 14.19
N LEU A 149 -19.15 3.22 15.51
CA LEU A 149 -18.30 2.16 16.05
C LEU A 149 -18.93 0.79 15.82
N ASP A 150 -20.24 0.68 16.03
CA ASP A 150 -20.97 -0.56 15.78
C ASP A 150 -20.96 -0.93 14.29
N LEU A 151 -21.13 0.05 13.39
CA LEU A 151 -21.01 -0.16 11.94
C LEU A 151 -19.64 -0.74 11.56
N ILE A 152 -18.55 -0.13 12.01
CA ILE A 152 -17.19 -0.60 11.68
C ILE A 152 -16.90 -1.97 12.30
N GLN A 153 -17.32 -2.22 13.54
CA GLN A 153 -17.16 -3.52 14.17
C GLN A 153 -17.91 -4.63 13.43
N ALA A 154 -19.12 -4.36 12.94
CA ALA A 154 -19.88 -5.30 12.12
C ALA A 154 -19.16 -5.62 10.81
N LEU A 155 -18.67 -4.59 10.09
CA LEU A 155 -17.92 -4.77 8.85
C LEU A 155 -16.63 -5.59 9.06
N GLU A 156 -15.83 -5.25 10.07
CA GLU A 156 -14.60 -6.00 10.39
C GLU A 156 -14.87 -7.43 10.81
N ALA A 157 -15.98 -7.69 11.52
CA ALA A 157 -16.39 -9.04 11.85
C ALA A 157 -16.71 -9.86 10.58
N GLU A 158 -17.34 -9.25 9.57
CA GLU A 158 -17.58 -9.89 8.28
C GLU A 158 -16.29 -10.14 7.48
N PHE A 159 -15.40 -9.15 7.37
CA PHE A 159 -14.09 -9.32 6.73
C PHE A 159 -13.27 -10.43 7.43
N SER A 160 -13.26 -10.43 8.76
CA SER A 160 -12.51 -11.41 9.57
C SER A 160 -13.06 -12.83 9.45
N ARG A 161 -14.40 -13.01 9.43
CA ARG A 161 -15.03 -14.33 9.27
C ARG A 161 -14.59 -14.99 7.97
N ARG A 162 -14.54 -14.23 6.88
CA ARG A 162 -14.11 -14.73 5.57
C ARG A 162 -12.61 -14.89 5.42
N SER A 163 -11.82 -14.11 6.17
CA SER A 163 -10.35 -14.31 6.22
C SER A 163 -9.94 -15.55 7.05
N ARG A 164 -10.69 -15.88 8.12
CA ARG A 164 -10.40 -16.99 9.05
C ARG A 164 -10.53 -18.39 8.43
N THR A 165 -11.36 -18.60 7.41
CA THR A 165 -11.42 -19.89 6.69
C THR A 165 -10.07 -20.28 6.07
N HIS A 166 -9.17 -19.31 5.87
CA HIS A 166 -7.86 -19.53 5.25
C HIS A 166 -6.68 -19.42 6.25
N HIS A 167 -6.90 -18.92 7.47
CA HIS A 167 -5.80 -18.57 8.39
C HIS A 167 -5.24 -19.74 9.21
N LEU A 168 -5.79 -20.95 9.05
CA LEU A 168 -5.28 -22.17 9.68
C LEU A 168 -3.91 -22.58 9.12
N ALA A 169 -3.50 -22.06 7.96
CA ALA A 169 -2.17 -22.24 7.40
C ALA A 169 -1.24 -21.09 7.83
N LYS A 170 -0.07 -21.40 8.40
CA LYS A 170 1.01 -20.43 8.73
C LYS A 170 1.66 -19.75 7.50
N LYS A 171 0.99 -19.72 6.35
CA LYS A 171 1.54 -19.21 5.09
C LYS A 171 1.14 -17.76 4.86
N GLU A 172 2.07 -16.97 4.35
CA GLU A 172 1.79 -15.60 3.90
C GLU A 172 0.92 -15.69 2.65
N LYS A 173 -0.26 -15.04 2.68
CA LYS A 173 -1.20 -15.00 1.55
C LYS A 173 -0.72 -14.02 0.49
N ALA A 174 -0.95 -14.35 -0.78
CA ALA A 174 -0.56 -13.52 -1.91
C ALA A 174 -1.63 -13.50 -3.02
N ILE A 175 -1.80 -12.33 -3.64
CA ILE A 175 -2.50 -12.18 -4.92
C ILE A 175 -1.44 -12.04 -6.01
N LEU A 176 -1.54 -12.87 -7.05
CA LEU A 176 -0.66 -12.80 -8.21
C LEU A 176 -1.27 -11.88 -9.26
N ILE A 177 -0.46 -11.01 -9.86
CA ILE A 177 -0.90 -10.01 -10.82
C ILE A 177 -0.06 -10.08 -12.08
N GLY A 178 -0.69 -10.42 -13.20
CA GLY A 178 -0.08 -10.36 -14.53
C GLY A 178 -0.63 -9.20 -15.33
N VAL A 179 0.25 -8.41 -15.95
CA VAL A 179 -0.13 -7.36 -16.89
C VAL A 179 0.57 -7.62 -18.22
N THR A 180 -0.19 -7.74 -19.30
CA THR A 180 0.40 -8.17 -20.56
C THR A 180 -0.31 -7.62 -21.78
N THR A 181 0.49 -7.42 -22.82
CA THR A 181 0.05 -7.18 -24.20
C THR A 181 0.09 -8.48 -25.03
N ALA A 182 0.63 -9.57 -24.47
CA ALA A 182 0.79 -10.84 -25.15
C ALA A 182 -0.55 -11.60 -25.30
N PRO A 183 -0.63 -12.57 -26.23
CA PRO A 183 -1.78 -13.45 -26.35
C PRO A 183 -2.10 -14.19 -25.05
N ALA A 184 -3.39 -14.48 -24.82
CA ALA A 184 -3.89 -15.07 -23.58
C ALA A 184 -3.21 -16.39 -23.18
N TYR A 185 -2.81 -17.23 -24.14
CA TYR A 185 -2.13 -18.50 -23.83
C TYR A 185 -0.76 -18.27 -23.16
N LYS A 186 0.10 -17.42 -23.73
CA LYS A 186 1.42 -17.09 -23.15
C LYS A 186 1.28 -16.45 -21.78
N ALA A 187 0.28 -15.58 -21.64
CA ALA A 187 -0.03 -14.93 -20.38
C ALA A 187 -0.42 -15.93 -19.29
N LYS A 188 -1.27 -16.90 -19.64
CA LYS A 188 -1.72 -17.95 -18.73
C LYS A 188 -0.56 -18.88 -18.31
N ASP A 189 0.32 -19.22 -19.25
CA ASP A 189 1.51 -20.03 -18.95
C ASP A 189 2.46 -19.29 -17.99
N SER A 190 2.72 -18.00 -18.24
CA SER A 190 3.52 -17.17 -17.33
C SER A 190 2.91 -17.10 -15.93
N MET A 191 1.59 -16.90 -15.83
CA MET A 191 0.90 -16.86 -14.54
C MET A 191 0.90 -18.21 -13.80
N ASN A 192 0.81 -19.33 -14.53
CA ASN A 192 0.94 -20.66 -13.93
C ASN A 192 2.35 -20.88 -13.37
N GLU A 193 3.39 -20.47 -14.10
CA GLU A 193 4.76 -20.52 -13.61
C GLU A 193 4.95 -19.63 -12.37
N LEU A 194 4.42 -18.40 -12.39
CA LEU A 194 4.47 -17.50 -11.23
C LEU A 194 3.81 -18.12 -10.00
N ARG A 195 2.69 -18.84 -10.17
CA ARG A 195 2.04 -19.59 -9.09
C ARG A 195 2.94 -20.68 -8.53
N ASP A 196 3.67 -21.41 -9.38
CA ASP A 196 4.58 -22.47 -8.94
C ASP A 196 5.81 -21.90 -8.21
N LEU A 197 6.30 -20.73 -8.64
CA LEU A 197 7.32 -19.97 -7.91
C LEU A 197 6.80 -19.51 -6.54
N ALA A 198 5.60 -18.94 -6.46
CA ALA A 198 5.00 -18.50 -5.20
C ALA A 198 4.84 -19.66 -4.21
N ARG A 199 4.36 -20.81 -4.68
CA ARG A 199 4.28 -22.05 -3.89
C ARG A 199 5.64 -22.53 -3.40
N SER A 200 6.66 -22.45 -4.25
CA SER A 200 8.05 -22.77 -3.88
C SER A 200 8.61 -21.84 -2.81
N ASN A 201 8.10 -20.61 -2.71
CA ASN A 201 8.41 -19.65 -1.64
C ASN A 201 7.46 -19.79 -0.42
N ASN A 202 6.68 -20.87 -0.32
CA ASN A 202 5.73 -21.10 0.77
C ASN A 202 4.63 -20.01 0.89
N LEU A 203 4.26 -19.37 -0.21
CA LEU A 203 3.13 -18.45 -0.27
C LEU A 203 1.82 -19.21 -0.53
N GLU A 204 0.73 -18.73 0.08
CA GLU A 204 -0.63 -19.16 -0.24
C GLU A 204 -1.22 -18.23 -1.30
N VAL A 205 -1.40 -18.73 -2.52
CA VAL A 205 -1.99 -17.96 -3.61
C VAL A 205 -3.50 -17.96 -3.44
N VAL A 206 -4.07 -16.83 -3.02
CA VAL A 206 -5.52 -16.68 -2.80
C VAL A 206 -6.27 -16.28 -4.07
N ASP A 207 -5.59 -15.59 -5.00
CA ASP A 207 -6.19 -15.14 -6.25
C ASP A 207 -5.10 -14.88 -7.31
N MET A 208 -5.50 -14.91 -8.58
CA MET A 208 -4.65 -14.60 -9.73
C MET A 208 -5.40 -13.68 -10.68
N ILE A 209 -4.88 -12.47 -10.85
CA ILE A 209 -5.48 -11.43 -11.66
C ILE A 209 -4.62 -11.23 -12.90
N LEU A 210 -5.19 -11.51 -14.07
CA LEU A 210 -4.55 -11.25 -15.35
C LEU A 210 -5.27 -10.09 -16.05
N GLN A 211 -4.54 -9.01 -16.32
CA GLN A 211 -5.03 -7.84 -17.03
C GLN A 211 -4.37 -7.74 -18.41
N HIS A 212 -5.19 -7.81 -19.46
CA HIS A 212 -4.76 -7.47 -20.81
C HIS A 212 -4.84 -5.95 -21.00
N VAL A 213 -3.78 -5.37 -21.55
CA VAL A 213 -3.69 -3.93 -21.86
C VAL A 213 -3.18 -3.74 -23.28
N HIS A 214 -3.58 -2.64 -23.92
CA HIS A 214 -2.99 -2.22 -25.20
C HIS A 214 -1.59 -1.62 -25.01
N THR A 215 -1.39 -0.88 -23.92
CA THR A 215 -0.12 -0.25 -23.57
C THR A 215 0.05 -0.27 -22.06
N ILE A 216 1.25 -0.63 -21.61
CA ILE A 216 1.57 -0.72 -20.18
C ILE A 216 1.69 0.68 -19.59
N ASN A 217 1.02 0.92 -18.44
CA ASN A 217 1.13 2.21 -17.76
C ASN A 217 2.53 2.37 -17.15
N PRO A 218 3.31 3.41 -17.51
CA PRO A 218 4.67 3.56 -17.03
C PRO A 218 4.76 3.88 -15.52
N ARG A 219 3.68 4.43 -14.92
CA ARG A 219 3.65 4.83 -13.50
C ARG A 219 3.17 3.71 -12.58
N PHE A 220 2.14 2.95 -12.96
CA PHE A 220 1.51 1.97 -12.08
C PHE A 220 1.43 0.56 -12.64
N LEU A 221 1.87 0.33 -13.88
CA LEU A 221 1.64 -0.89 -14.67
C LEU A 221 0.15 -1.10 -15.03
N ILE A 222 -0.74 -0.94 -14.06
CA ILE A 222 -2.21 -0.97 -14.15
C ILE A 222 -2.84 0.43 -13.94
N GLY A 223 -4.10 0.61 -14.33
CA GLY A 223 -4.85 1.83 -14.04
C GLY A 223 -5.33 1.93 -12.59
N LYS A 224 -5.68 3.14 -12.13
CA LYS A 224 -6.16 3.43 -10.75
C LYS A 224 -7.36 2.56 -10.36
N GLY A 225 -8.36 2.44 -11.24
CA GLY A 225 -9.54 1.60 -10.98
C GLY A 225 -9.22 0.11 -10.83
N LYS A 226 -8.21 -0.40 -11.55
CA LYS A 226 -7.78 -1.80 -11.39
C LYS A 226 -7.00 -2.01 -10.10
N LEU A 227 -6.19 -1.02 -9.71
CA LEU A 227 -5.50 -1.04 -8.42
C LEU A 227 -6.52 -1.04 -7.26
N GLU A 228 -7.57 -0.22 -7.37
CA GLU A 228 -8.68 -0.20 -6.41
C GLU A 228 -9.36 -1.57 -6.27
N GLU A 229 -9.67 -2.23 -7.39
CA GLU A 229 -10.22 -3.60 -7.38
C GLU A 229 -9.31 -4.60 -6.67
N ILE A 230 -7.99 -4.50 -6.89
CA ILE A 230 -6.99 -5.38 -6.28
C ILE A 230 -6.91 -5.13 -4.77
N VAL A 231 -6.89 -3.86 -4.34
CA VAL A 231 -6.85 -3.51 -2.91
C VAL A 231 -8.11 -3.97 -2.20
N LEU A 232 -9.29 -3.78 -2.81
CA LEU A 232 -10.54 -4.29 -2.28
C LEU A 232 -10.51 -5.82 -2.14
N ARG A 233 -10.01 -6.52 -3.16
CA ARG A 233 -9.87 -7.99 -3.14
C ARG A 233 -8.89 -8.43 -2.06
N ALA A 234 -7.79 -7.71 -1.87
CA ALA A 234 -6.82 -7.96 -0.82
C ALA A 234 -7.45 -7.81 0.57
N LEU A 235 -8.22 -6.75 0.80
CA LEU A 235 -8.95 -6.55 2.06
C LEU A 235 -9.97 -7.68 2.31
N GLN A 236 -10.77 -8.02 1.30
CA GLN A 236 -11.81 -9.07 1.40
C GLN A 236 -11.24 -10.47 1.66
N THR A 237 -10.05 -10.76 1.12
CA THR A 237 -9.36 -12.07 1.29
C THR A 237 -8.40 -12.09 2.50
N GLY A 238 -8.16 -10.93 3.11
CA GLY A 238 -7.16 -10.76 4.16
C GLY A 238 -5.74 -11.01 3.65
N THR A 239 -5.40 -10.44 2.49
CA THR A 239 -4.08 -10.57 1.85
C THR A 239 -3.28 -9.29 2.00
N GLU A 240 -1.99 -9.42 2.33
CA GLU A 240 -1.08 -8.27 2.52
C GLU A 240 0.04 -8.23 1.47
N LEU A 241 0.17 -9.27 0.62
CA LEU A 241 1.22 -9.38 -0.39
C LEU A 241 0.64 -9.42 -1.81
N LEU A 242 1.13 -8.50 -2.64
CA LEU A 242 0.91 -8.51 -4.08
C LEU A 242 2.20 -8.94 -4.78
N VAL A 243 2.07 -9.92 -5.69
CA VAL A 243 3.19 -10.45 -6.48
C VAL A 243 2.93 -10.15 -7.95
N PHE A 244 3.75 -9.28 -8.54
CA PHE A 244 3.66 -8.93 -9.94
C PHE A 244 4.50 -9.87 -10.81
N ASP A 245 3.92 -10.35 -11.90
CA ASP A 245 4.61 -11.17 -12.92
C ASP A 245 5.67 -10.38 -13.68
N ASN A 246 5.40 -9.10 -13.90
CA ASN A 246 6.29 -8.17 -14.58
C ASN A 246 7.35 -7.63 -13.62
N GLU A 247 8.58 -7.46 -14.10
CA GLU A 247 9.59 -6.71 -13.38
C GLU A 247 9.17 -5.24 -13.27
N LEU A 248 9.06 -4.75 -12.04
CA LEU A 248 8.58 -3.39 -11.79
C LEU A 248 9.76 -2.42 -11.84
N THR A 249 9.60 -1.22 -12.38
CA THR A 249 10.63 -0.17 -12.23
C THR A 249 10.64 0.42 -10.81
N PRO A 250 11.71 1.08 -10.35
CA PRO A 250 11.73 1.75 -9.04
C PRO A 250 10.59 2.75 -8.85
N ASN A 251 10.22 3.47 -9.93
CA ASN A 251 9.11 4.43 -9.91
C ASN A 251 7.74 3.75 -9.78
N GLN A 252 7.56 2.58 -10.42
CA GLN A 252 6.33 1.79 -10.29
C GLN A 252 6.18 1.23 -8.88
N VAL A 253 7.24 0.64 -8.32
CA VAL A 253 7.23 0.16 -6.93
C VAL A 253 6.87 1.31 -5.98
N ARG A 254 7.50 2.48 -6.15
CA ARG A 254 7.20 3.65 -5.32
C ARG A 254 5.73 4.06 -5.44
N SER A 255 5.24 4.21 -6.67
CA SER A 255 3.89 4.69 -6.92
C SER A 255 2.85 3.73 -6.34
N LEU A 256 3.02 2.42 -6.52
CA LEU A 256 2.09 1.42 -5.98
C LEU A 256 2.14 1.35 -4.44
N THR A 257 3.33 1.49 -3.83
CA THR A 257 3.49 1.52 -2.36
C THR A 257 2.97 2.83 -1.75
N ASP A 258 3.06 3.95 -2.46
CA ASP A 258 2.50 5.23 -2.00
C ASP A 258 0.96 5.24 -2.14
N ALA A 259 0.42 4.45 -3.06
CA ALA A 259 -1.02 4.34 -3.29
C ALA A 259 -1.72 3.27 -2.42
N THR A 260 -0.97 2.29 -1.89
CA THR A 260 -1.53 1.16 -1.15
C THR A 260 -0.58 0.75 -0.03
N ASP A 261 -1.11 0.27 1.09
CA ASP A 261 -0.29 -0.23 2.21
C ASP A 261 0.17 -1.69 2.04
N LEU A 262 -0.14 -2.30 0.89
CA LEU A 262 0.18 -3.70 0.64
C LEU A 262 1.68 -3.85 0.35
N LYS A 263 2.24 -4.97 0.79
CA LYS A 263 3.60 -5.37 0.42
C LYS A 263 3.61 -5.75 -1.05
N ILE A 264 4.54 -5.19 -1.80
CA ILE A 264 4.66 -5.42 -3.24
C ILE A 264 6.01 -6.03 -3.55
N ILE A 265 5.99 -7.16 -4.24
CA ILE A 265 7.16 -7.77 -4.85
C ILE A 265 6.89 -8.07 -6.32
N ASP A 266 7.95 -8.17 -7.12
CA ASP A 266 7.87 -8.65 -8.49
C ASP A 266 8.48 -10.05 -8.62
N ARG A 267 8.42 -10.60 -9.83
CA ARG A 267 8.97 -11.91 -10.17
C ARG A 267 10.46 -12.02 -9.84
N SER A 268 11.25 -10.99 -10.13
CA SER A 268 12.70 -10.98 -9.84
C SER A 268 12.96 -11.10 -8.34
N GLN A 269 12.26 -10.32 -7.51
CA GLN A 269 12.38 -10.40 -6.06
C GLN A 269 11.92 -11.77 -5.52
N LEU A 270 10.81 -12.32 -6.03
CA LEU A 270 10.33 -13.64 -5.63
C LEU A 270 11.36 -14.74 -5.92
N ILE A 271 11.98 -14.72 -7.10
CA ILE A 271 13.02 -15.68 -7.50
C ILE A 271 14.24 -15.55 -6.58
N LEU A 272 14.67 -14.32 -6.29
CA LEU A 272 15.79 -14.07 -5.36
C LEU A 272 15.48 -14.60 -3.96
N ASP A 273 14.25 -14.44 -3.47
CA ASP A 273 13.82 -14.96 -2.17
C ASP A 273 13.81 -16.51 -2.15
N ILE A 274 13.43 -17.17 -3.26
CA ILE A 274 13.52 -18.63 -3.40
C ILE A 274 14.98 -19.07 -3.35
N PHE A 275 15.87 -18.40 -4.08
CA PHE A 275 17.30 -18.72 -4.05
C PHE A 275 17.91 -18.49 -2.68
N ALA A 276 17.51 -17.44 -1.96
CA ALA A 276 17.99 -17.17 -0.61
C ALA A 276 17.62 -18.31 0.36
N ARG A 277 16.41 -18.85 0.23
CA ARG A 277 15.98 -20.02 1.03
C ARG A 277 16.70 -21.31 0.66
N ARG A 278 17.10 -21.48 -0.61
CA ARG A 278 17.77 -22.70 -1.11
C ARG A 278 19.30 -22.64 -1.04
N ALA A 279 19.89 -21.47 -0.81
CA ALA A 279 21.34 -21.28 -0.78
C ALA A 279 21.98 -21.93 0.45
N ILE A 280 22.54 -23.14 0.26
CA ILE A 280 23.22 -23.89 1.34
C ILE A 280 24.72 -23.57 1.36
N THR A 281 25.37 -23.60 0.20
CA THR A 281 26.82 -23.44 0.08
C THR A 281 27.26 -21.99 0.32
N ARG A 282 28.50 -21.80 0.78
CA ARG A 282 29.07 -20.45 0.95
C ARG A 282 29.05 -19.65 -0.36
N GLU A 283 29.44 -20.28 -1.48
CA GLU A 283 29.39 -19.68 -2.81
C GLU A 283 27.97 -19.22 -3.18
N GLY A 284 26.98 -20.09 -2.99
CA GLY A 284 25.59 -19.79 -3.29
C GLY A 284 25.03 -18.65 -2.44
N LYS A 285 25.33 -18.64 -1.13
CA LYS A 285 24.91 -17.55 -0.22
C LYS A 285 25.49 -16.21 -0.66
N ILE A 286 26.77 -16.16 -1.02
CA ILE A 286 27.43 -14.94 -1.52
C ILE A 286 26.78 -14.46 -2.82
N GLN A 287 26.55 -15.36 -3.78
CA GLN A 287 25.95 -15.01 -5.06
C GLN A 287 24.52 -14.47 -4.91
N VAL A 288 23.71 -15.07 -4.04
CA VAL A 288 22.34 -14.62 -3.80
C VAL A 288 22.33 -13.27 -3.10
N GLU A 289 23.13 -13.07 -2.05
CA GLU A 289 23.22 -11.79 -1.35
C GLU A 289 23.68 -10.68 -2.31
N LEU A 290 24.69 -10.97 -3.15
CA LEU A 290 25.16 -10.05 -4.18
C LEU A 290 24.04 -9.67 -5.17
N ALA A 291 23.25 -10.64 -5.62
CA ALA A 291 22.13 -10.41 -6.53
C ALA A 291 21.01 -9.58 -5.86
N GLN A 292 20.67 -9.87 -4.60
CA GLN A 292 19.71 -9.09 -3.82
C GLN A 292 20.15 -7.64 -3.63
N LEU A 293 21.43 -7.39 -3.32
CA LEU A 293 21.96 -6.04 -3.17
C LEU A 293 21.94 -5.26 -4.49
N LYS A 294 22.35 -5.90 -5.60
CA LYS A 294 22.30 -5.29 -6.94
C LYS A 294 20.87 -4.93 -7.36
N TYR A 295 19.89 -5.79 -7.04
CA TYR A 295 18.48 -5.53 -7.33
C TYR A 295 17.89 -4.42 -6.42
N LEU A 296 18.27 -4.40 -5.14
CA LEU A 296 17.75 -3.44 -4.16
C LEU A 296 18.32 -2.02 -4.33
N LEU A 297 19.61 -1.88 -4.66
CA LEU A 297 20.32 -0.60 -4.80
C LEU A 297 19.56 0.48 -5.60
N PRO A 298 19.12 0.24 -6.85
CA PRO A 298 18.37 1.23 -7.62
C PRO A 298 17.00 1.56 -7.01
N ARG A 299 16.48 0.71 -6.11
CA ARG A 299 15.17 0.82 -5.46
C ARG A 299 15.23 1.42 -4.05
N LEU A 300 16.42 1.60 -3.45
CA LEU A 300 16.58 2.20 -2.12
C LEU A 300 16.09 3.66 -2.04
N ALA A 301 16.20 4.42 -3.13
CA ALA A 301 15.73 5.80 -3.18
C ALA A 301 14.19 5.89 -3.08
N ALA A 302 13.48 4.91 -3.66
CA ALA A 302 12.02 4.84 -3.60
C ALA A 302 11.52 4.66 -2.16
N LYS A 303 12.16 3.77 -1.38
CA LYS A 303 11.76 3.49 0.01
C LYS A 303 12.02 4.64 0.99
N ASN A 304 12.97 5.53 0.71
CA ASN A 304 13.45 6.54 1.68
C ASN A 304 12.75 7.92 1.62
N THR A 305 11.81 8.14 0.69
CA THR A 305 11.08 9.42 0.61
C THR A 305 10.18 9.69 1.82
N ALA A 306 9.82 8.67 2.60
CA ALA A 306 9.12 8.81 3.87
C ALA A 306 10.05 9.27 5.02
N MET A 307 11.32 8.83 5.01
CA MET A 307 12.27 9.13 6.10
C MET A 307 12.93 10.51 5.93
N SER A 308 13.02 11.03 4.70
CA SER A 308 13.59 12.35 4.40
C SER A 308 12.74 13.51 4.93
N ARG A 309 11.40 13.34 5.02
CA ARG A 309 10.48 14.39 5.47
C ARG A 309 10.53 14.65 6.99
N LEU A 310 10.88 13.65 7.80
CA LEU A 310 11.15 13.84 9.24
C LEU A 310 12.39 14.70 9.53
N THR A 311 13.26 14.90 8.52
CA THR A 311 14.47 15.74 8.63
C THR A 311 14.36 17.08 7.89
N GLY A 312 13.19 17.43 7.37
CA GLY A 312 13.04 18.52 6.40
C GLY A 312 12.04 19.60 6.80
N GLY A 313 12.28 20.29 7.91
CA GLY A 313 11.56 21.52 8.24
C GLY A 313 12.45 22.42 9.09
N ILE A 314 13.27 23.25 8.43
CA ILE A 314 14.20 24.24 9.02
C ILE A 314 15.53 23.62 9.52
N GLY A 315 16.65 23.92 8.83
CA GLY A 315 17.96 23.97 9.50
C GLY A 315 19.05 22.95 9.12
N GLY A 316 18.92 22.15 8.07
CA GLY A 316 20.02 21.28 7.60
C GLY A 316 21.06 21.98 6.72
N ARG A 317 21.49 23.20 7.06
CA ARG A 317 22.63 23.86 6.38
C ARG A 317 23.93 23.32 6.96
N GLY A 318 24.31 22.12 6.53
CA GLY A 318 25.61 21.52 6.84
C GLY A 318 25.97 20.45 5.80
N PRO A 319 27.26 20.24 5.48
CA PRO A 319 27.72 19.27 4.47
C PRO A 319 27.66 17.82 4.98
N GLY A 320 26.60 17.44 5.68
CA GLY A 320 26.41 16.09 6.20
C GLY A 320 25.81 15.15 5.16
N GLU A 321 26.40 13.96 5.04
CA GLU A 321 25.90 12.88 4.16
C GLU A 321 24.48 12.45 4.57
N THR A 322 23.57 12.33 3.60
CA THR A 322 22.18 11.92 3.86
C THR A 322 22.11 10.44 4.27
N LYS A 323 21.08 10.05 5.05
CA LYS A 323 20.86 8.62 5.41
C LYS A 323 20.78 7.71 4.17
N LEU A 324 20.24 8.22 3.06
CA LEU A 324 20.17 7.50 1.79
C LEU A 324 21.57 7.27 1.20
N GLU A 325 22.42 8.29 1.20
CA GLU A 325 23.81 8.19 0.74
C GLU A 325 24.61 7.22 1.61
N ILE A 326 24.50 7.31 2.94
CA ILE A 326 25.13 6.36 3.88
C ILE A 326 24.69 4.92 3.56
N ASN A 327 23.39 4.69 3.36
CA ASN A 327 22.86 3.37 3.04
C ASN A 327 23.36 2.86 1.68
N ARG A 328 23.45 3.73 0.67
CA ARG A 328 24.03 3.37 -0.64
C ARG A 328 25.52 3.04 -0.52
N ARG A 329 26.29 3.84 0.21
CA ARG A 329 27.73 3.59 0.43
C ARG A 329 27.95 2.24 1.11
N ARG A 330 27.22 1.96 2.19
CA ARG A 330 27.26 0.66 2.88
C ARG A 330 26.93 -0.52 1.97
N ALA A 331 25.92 -0.36 1.11
CA ALA A 331 25.56 -1.39 0.13
C ALA A 331 26.67 -1.61 -0.91
N TYR A 332 27.30 -0.55 -1.43
CA TYR A 332 28.45 -0.67 -2.33
C TYR A 332 29.66 -1.32 -1.66
N GLU A 333 30.00 -0.91 -0.43
CA GLU A 333 31.08 -1.55 0.35
C GLU A 333 30.82 -3.05 0.55
N ARG A 334 29.57 -3.42 0.85
CA ARG A 334 29.19 -4.83 1.00
C ARG A 334 29.32 -5.60 -0.32
N ILE A 335 28.91 -4.99 -1.44
CA ILE A 335 29.09 -5.58 -2.78
C ILE A 335 30.56 -5.82 -3.09
N THR A 336 31.44 -4.86 -2.80
CA THR A 336 32.88 -5.02 -3.00
C THR A 336 33.41 -6.20 -2.19
N ARG A 337 33.11 -6.27 -0.89
CA ARG A 337 33.52 -7.41 -0.04
C ARG A 337 32.99 -8.75 -0.55
N LEU A 338 31.73 -8.82 -0.95
CA LEU A 338 31.13 -10.04 -1.49
C LEU A 338 31.78 -10.48 -2.80
N ASN A 339 32.18 -9.55 -3.67
CA ASN A 339 32.94 -9.86 -4.89
C ASN A 339 34.31 -10.45 -4.55
N ASP A 340 35.03 -9.87 -3.59
CA ASP A 340 36.35 -10.37 -3.14
C ASP A 340 36.23 -11.78 -2.54
N GLU A 341 35.23 -12.00 -1.69
CA GLU A 341 34.93 -13.32 -1.13
C GLU A 341 34.56 -14.34 -2.22
N LEU A 342 33.78 -13.92 -3.23
CA LEU A 342 33.41 -14.78 -4.35
C LEU A 342 34.65 -15.20 -5.17
N GLU A 343 35.58 -14.29 -5.42
CA GLU A 343 36.83 -14.60 -6.12
C GLU A 343 37.72 -15.56 -5.31
N ALA A 344 37.80 -15.39 -3.98
CA ALA A 344 38.51 -16.33 -3.13
C ALA A 344 37.90 -17.75 -3.19
N VAL A 345 36.57 -17.86 -3.15
CA VAL A 345 35.86 -19.15 -3.27
C VAL A 345 36.07 -19.78 -4.64
N LYS A 346 36.06 -18.99 -5.73
CA LYS A 346 36.36 -19.48 -7.08
C LYS A 346 37.77 -20.05 -7.20
N ARG A 347 38.78 -19.38 -6.64
CA ARG A 347 40.18 -19.88 -6.62
C ARG A 347 40.27 -21.23 -5.91
N GLN A 348 39.69 -21.33 -4.72
CA GLN A 348 39.67 -22.59 -3.96
C GLN A 348 38.97 -23.72 -4.73
N ARG A 349 37.89 -23.41 -5.46
CA ARG A 349 37.17 -24.38 -6.30
C ARG A 349 38.00 -24.85 -7.50
N GLN A 350 38.78 -23.96 -8.12
CA GLN A 350 39.69 -24.30 -9.21
C GLN A 350 40.81 -25.23 -8.74
N GLU A 351 41.41 -24.97 -7.58
CA GLU A 351 42.42 -25.84 -6.98
C GLU A 351 41.87 -27.25 -6.70
N ARG A 352 40.66 -27.33 -6.11
CA ARG A 352 39.98 -28.61 -5.89
C ARG A 352 39.68 -29.36 -7.20
N ARG A 353 39.28 -28.65 -8.26
CA ARG A 353 39.10 -29.25 -9.60
C ARG A 353 40.40 -29.79 -10.16
N ARG A 354 41.50 -29.03 -10.06
CA ARG A 354 42.83 -29.47 -10.52
C ARG A 354 43.29 -30.73 -9.79
N LEU A 355 43.13 -30.77 -8.47
CA LEU A 355 43.44 -31.96 -7.66
C LEU A 355 42.57 -33.17 -8.04
N ARG A 356 41.28 -32.96 -8.35
CA ARG A 356 40.37 -34.03 -8.81
C ARG A 356 40.77 -34.60 -10.17
N ASN A 357 41.10 -33.73 -11.13
CA ASN A 357 41.58 -34.15 -12.45
C ASN A 357 42.87 -34.96 -12.35
N ASN A 358 43.82 -34.50 -11.52
CA ASN A 358 45.06 -35.24 -11.28
C ASN A 358 44.83 -36.61 -10.62
N ARG A 359 43.71 -36.81 -9.91
CA ARG A 359 43.34 -38.06 -9.24
C ARG A 359 42.37 -38.93 -10.07
N GLY A 360 42.04 -38.55 -11.31
CA GLY A 360 41.18 -39.34 -12.20
C GLY A 360 39.74 -39.51 -11.71
N ILE A 361 39.22 -38.63 -10.85
CA ILE A 361 37.87 -38.78 -10.28
C ILE A 361 36.80 -38.34 -11.30
N PRO A 362 35.89 -39.23 -11.73
CA PRO A 362 34.90 -38.93 -12.77
C PRO A 362 33.92 -37.82 -12.34
N ILE A 363 33.45 -37.04 -13.33
CA ILE A 363 32.44 -36.00 -13.16
C ILE A 363 31.13 -36.50 -13.76
N LEU A 364 30.13 -36.75 -12.91
CA LEU A 364 28.74 -36.90 -13.37
C LEU A 364 28.10 -35.52 -13.36
N SER A 365 27.50 -35.13 -14.48
CA SER A 365 26.85 -33.83 -14.68
C SER A 365 25.35 -33.98 -14.69
#